data_AF-A0AB40B8Q6-F1
#
_entry.id   AF-A0AB40B8Q6-F1
#
_cell.length_a   1.000
_cell.length_b   1.000
_cell.length_c   1.000
_cell.angle_alpha   90.00
_cell.angle_beta   90.00
_cell.angle_gamma   90.00
#
_symmetry.space_group_name_H-M   'P 1'
#
loop_
_entity.id
_entity.type
_entity.pdbx_description
1 polymer ?
#
loop_
_entity_poly.entity_id
_entity_poly.type
_entity_poly.pdbx_seq_one_letter_code
_entity_poly.pdbx_strand_id
1 'polypeptide(L)'
;MASWNSVEMEIAYQVLGWLAFFSWSFSFYPQVILNFKRKSVVGLNFDFLVLNLTKHSSYLIYNAGLFFSKAIQRQYHNKYGHDQMIPVAPSDVAFSMHAVTLTVFTLFQVLIYDRGHQKVSKTCISITSVIWLSALVCVIVAWPKHSWLWLVSVFNTIQVVMTAIKYTPQV
;
A
#
# COMPACT_ATOMS: atom_id res chain seq x y z
N MET A 1 -20.79 -21.34 -22.01
CA MET A 1 -19.69 -20.89 -21.14
C MET A 1 -20.24 -19.77 -20.27
N ALA A 2 -20.34 -19.98 -18.96
CA ALA A 2 -20.78 -18.92 -18.05
C ALA A 2 -19.83 -17.73 -18.22
N SER A 3 -20.36 -16.56 -18.57
CA SER A 3 -19.54 -15.34 -18.56
C SER A 3 -19.10 -15.11 -17.12
N TRP A 4 -17.80 -15.17 -16.86
CA TRP A 4 -17.22 -14.81 -15.56
C TRP A 4 -17.59 -13.38 -15.10
N ASN A 5 -18.13 -12.58 -16.02
CA ASN A 5 -18.73 -11.25 -15.80
C ASN A 5 -20.24 -11.34 -15.47
N SER A 6 -20.68 -12.23 -14.59
CA SER A 6 -22.07 -12.17 -14.12
C SER A 6 -22.22 -11.03 -13.10
N VAL A 7 -23.34 -10.30 -13.17
CA VAL A 7 -23.65 -9.18 -12.26
C VAL A 7 -23.57 -9.61 -10.80
N GLU A 8 -23.99 -10.85 -10.50
CA GLU A 8 -23.92 -11.42 -9.16
C GLU A 8 -22.48 -11.52 -8.63
N MET A 9 -21.53 -11.94 -9.48
CA MET A 9 -20.12 -12.06 -9.10
C MET A 9 -19.47 -10.68 -8.90
N GLU A 10 -19.87 -9.69 -9.69
CA GLU A 10 -19.41 -8.31 -9.53
C GLU A 10 -19.92 -7.71 -8.21
N ILE A 11 -21.20 -7.89 -7.89
CA ILE A 11 -21.78 -7.45 -6.62
C ILE A 11 -21.08 -8.14 -5.44
N ALA A 12 -20.88 -9.46 -5.51
CA ALA A 12 -20.19 -10.21 -4.47
C ALA A 12 -18.75 -9.72 -4.26
N TYR A 13 -18.01 -9.46 -5.34
CA TYR A 13 -16.66 -8.90 -5.30
C TYR A 13 -16.63 -7.53 -4.59
N GLN A 14 -17.56 -6.63 -4.93
CA GLN A 14 -17.65 -5.32 -4.28
C GLN A 14 -18.00 -5.43 -2.79
N VAL A 15 -18.99 -6.25 -2.43
CA VAL A 15 -19.42 -6.43 -1.02
C VAL A 15 -18.28 -7.01 -0.18
N LEU A 16 -17.62 -8.07 -0.65
CA LEU A 16 -16.48 -8.66 0.04
C LEU A 16 -15.32 -7.68 0.15
N GLY A 17 -15.07 -6.87 -0.87
CA GLY A 17 -14.06 -5.82 -0.85
C GLY A 17 -14.31 -4.78 0.26
N TRP A 18 -15.54 -4.30 0.40
CA TRP A 18 -15.90 -3.36 1.48
C TRP A 18 -15.88 -4.00 2.87
N LEU A 19 -16.34 -5.24 3.01
CA LEU A 19 -16.23 -5.97 4.29
C LEU A 19 -14.77 -6.14 4.71
N ALA A 20 -13.89 -6.49 3.77
CA ALA A 20 -12.46 -6.58 4.00
C ALA A 20 -11.91 -5.21 4.43
N PHE A 21 -12.25 -4.12 3.72
CA PHE A 21 -11.86 -2.77 4.10
C PHE A 21 -12.20 -2.45 5.56
N PHE A 22 -13.44 -2.68 6.00
CA PHE A 22 -13.85 -2.39 7.37
C PHE A 22 -13.14 -3.26 8.40
N SER A 23 -13.04 -4.56 8.13
CA SER A 23 -12.37 -5.53 9.02
C SER A 23 -10.90 -5.17 9.23
N TRP A 24 -10.17 -4.90 8.14
CA TRP A 24 -8.76 -4.53 8.22
C TRP A 24 -8.58 -3.13 8.83
N SER A 25 -9.46 -2.17 8.56
CA SER A 25 -9.37 -0.82 9.12
C SER A 25 -9.43 -0.83 10.65
N PHE A 26 -10.27 -1.67 11.25
CA PHE A 26 -10.37 -1.79 12.70
C PHE A 26 -9.04 -2.16 13.37
N SER A 27 -8.16 -2.91 12.70
CA SER A 27 -6.87 -3.32 13.24
C SER A 27 -5.87 -2.18 13.46
N PHE A 28 -6.04 -1.03 12.79
CA PHE A 28 -5.11 0.11 12.90
C PHE A 28 -5.40 1.01 14.11
N TYR A 29 -6.66 1.10 14.55
CA TYR A 29 -7.09 2.04 15.59
C TYR A 29 -6.54 1.75 17.00
N PRO A 30 -6.41 0.49 17.47
CA PRO A 30 -5.91 0.21 18.81
C PRO A 30 -4.56 0.87 19.11
N GLN A 31 -3.62 0.83 18.16
CA GLN A 31 -2.31 1.45 18.33
C GLN A 31 -2.39 2.97 18.42
N VAL A 32 -3.19 3.59 17.55
CA VAL A 32 -3.40 5.05 17.53
C VAL A 32 -3.99 5.54 18.85
N ILE A 33 -5.00 4.82 19.36
CA ILE A 33 -5.67 5.13 20.62
C ILE A 33 -4.71 4.93 21.80
N LEU A 34 -3.93 3.86 21.79
CA LEU A 34 -2.96 3.57 22.85
C LEU A 34 -1.90 4.67 22.96
N ASN A 35 -1.33 5.07 21.83
CA ASN A 35 -0.37 6.17 21.74
C ASN A 35 -0.98 7.47 22.28
N PHE A 36 -2.23 7.77 21.91
CA PHE A 36 -2.92 8.97 22.38
C PHE A 36 -3.20 8.95 23.89
N LYS A 37 -3.61 7.82 24.45
CA LYS A 37 -3.89 7.66 25.88
C LYS A 37 -2.63 7.73 26.73
N ARG A 38 -1.54 7.09 26.28
CA ARG A 38 -0.27 7.05 27.02
C ARG A 38 0.58 8.31 26.83
N LYS A 39 0.32 9.10 25.78
CA LYS A 39 1.20 10.21 25.34
C LYS A 39 2.66 9.77 25.16
N SER A 40 2.84 8.49 24.86
CA SER A 40 4.11 7.81 24.69
C SER A 40 3.93 6.76 23.60
N VAL A 41 4.94 6.64 22.74
CA VAL A 41 5.04 5.59 21.71
C VAL A 41 6.01 4.49 22.13
N VAL A 42 6.37 4.43 23.42
CA VAL A 42 7.26 3.39 23.94
C VAL A 42 6.59 2.02 23.83
N GLY A 43 7.27 1.10 23.14
CA GLY A 43 6.76 -0.24 22.79
C GLY A 43 6.21 -0.37 21.37
N LEU A 44 6.05 0.74 20.64
CA LEU A 44 5.80 0.69 19.19
C LEU A 44 7.09 0.31 18.46
N ASN A 45 7.00 -0.64 17.52
CA ASN A 45 8.11 -0.96 16.64
C ASN A 45 8.19 0.06 15.48
N PHE A 46 9.22 0.90 15.47
CA PHE A 46 9.39 1.93 14.44
C PHE A 46 9.75 1.35 13.07
N ASP A 47 10.45 0.22 13.01
CA ASP A 47 10.75 -0.46 11.75
C ASP A 47 9.45 -0.93 11.11
N PHE A 48 8.58 -1.57 11.90
CA PHE A 48 7.25 -1.97 11.44
C PHE A 48 6.45 -0.78 10.88
N LEU A 49 6.53 0.38 11.54
CA LEU A 49 5.85 1.59 11.07
C LEU A 49 6.39 2.06 9.70
N VAL A 50 7.70 2.14 9.53
CA VAL A 50 8.35 2.56 8.28
C VAL A 50 8.10 1.57 7.13
N LEU A 51 8.18 0.27 7.42
CA LEU A 51 7.90 -0.78 6.44
C LEU A 51 6.43 -0.76 6.01
N ASN A 52 5.48 -0.58 6.95
CA ASN A 52 4.07 -0.44 6.60
C ASN A 52 3.79 0.81 5.77
N LEU A 53 4.42 1.96 6.10
CA LEU A 53 4.25 3.17 5.31
C LEU A 53 4.68 2.93 3.86
N THR A 54 5.87 2.36 3.67
CA THR A 54 6.39 2.04 2.33
C THR A 54 5.49 1.08 1.56
N LYS A 55 5.02 0.02 2.22
CA LYS A 55 4.08 -0.95 1.65
C LYS A 55 2.77 -0.28 1.22
N HIS A 56 2.11 0.43 2.13
CA HIS A 56 0.79 1.01 1.89
C HIS A 56 0.84 2.17 0.90
N SER A 57 1.91 2.98 0.91
CA SER A 57 2.12 4.02 -0.11
C SER A 57 2.31 3.41 -1.50
N SER A 58 3.10 2.34 -1.63
CA SER A 58 3.28 1.67 -2.92
C SER A 58 1.97 1.03 -3.42
N TYR A 59 1.20 0.43 -2.52
CA TYR A 59 -0.12 -0.12 -2.85
C TYR A 59 -1.10 0.97 -3.29
N LEU A 60 -1.11 2.13 -2.61
CA LEU A 60 -1.94 3.27 -2.98
C LEU A 60 -1.57 3.81 -4.36
N ILE A 61 -0.27 3.95 -4.67
CA ILE A 61 0.17 4.40 -6.00
C ILE A 61 -0.32 3.44 -7.09
N TYR A 62 -0.20 2.13 -6.87
CA TYR A 62 -0.72 1.12 -7.81
C TYR A 62 -2.23 1.23 -7.99
N ASN A 63 -3.00 1.18 -6.89
CA ASN A 63 -4.47 1.19 -6.95
C ASN A 63 -5.00 2.50 -7.52
N ALA A 64 -4.54 3.64 -7.00
CA ALA A 64 -4.99 4.95 -7.48
C ALA A 64 -4.57 5.19 -8.94
N GLY A 65 -3.34 4.79 -9.31
CA GLY A 65 -2.86 4.89 -10.67
C GLY A 65 -3.73 4.09 -11.65
N LEU A 66 -3.97 2.81 -11.36
CA LEU A 66 -4.75 1.93 -12.24
C LEU A 66 -6.25 2.27 -12.22
N PHE A 67 -6.78 2.77 -11.10
CA PHE A 67 -8.19 3.12 -10.94
C PHE A 67 -8.56 4.46 -11.60
N PHE A 68 -7.73 5.51 -11.44
CA PHE A 68 -8.06 6.85 -11.95
C PHE A 68 -7.47 7.16 -13.33
N SER A 69 -6.32 6.58 -13.70
CA SER A 69 -5.64 6.96 -14.93
C SER A 69 -6.14 6.17 -16.14
N LYS A 70 -6.94 6.84 -17.00
CA LYS A 70 -7.37 6.29 -18.30
C LYS A 70 -6.20 5.87 -19.18
N ALA A 71 -5.05 6.53 -19.08
CA ALA A 71 -3.85 6.16 -19.84
C ALA A 71 -3.31 4.78 -19.43
N ILE A 72 -3.32 4.49 -18.12
CA ILE A 72 -2.86 3.21 -17.57
C ILE A 72 -3.87 2.11 -17.89
N GLN A 73 -5.17 2.39 -17.76
CA GLN A 73 -6.24 1.48 -18.15
C GLN A 73 -6.17 1.12 -19.64
N ARG A 74 -5.94 2.11 -20.52
CA ARG A 74 -5.74 1.85 -21.94
C ARG A 74 -4.54 0.95 -22.21
N GLN A 75 -3.40 1.20 -21.53
CA GLN A 75 -2.23 0.31 -21.65
C GLN A 75 -2.52 -1.10 -21.13
N TYR A 76 -3.33 -1.23 -20.07
CA TYR A 76 -3.76 -2.52 -19.53
C TYR A 76 -4.59 -3.29 -20.56
N HIS A 77 -5.64 -2.68 -21.11
CA HIS A 77 -6.49 -3.32 -22.11
C HIS A 77 -5.73 -3.64 -23.40
N ASN A 78 -4.80 -2.78 -23.83
CA ASN A 78 -3.94 -3.09 -24.98
C ASN A 78 -3.04 -4.30 -24.75
N LYS A 79 -2.65 -4.57 -23.49
CA LYS A 79 -1.76 -5.69 -23.13
C LYS A 79 -2.52 -6.99 -22.85
N TYR A 80 -3.66 -6.92 -22.18
CA TYR A 80 -4.39 -8.09 -21.67
C TYR A 80 -5.74 -8.33 -22.37
N GLY A 81 -6.24 -7.38 -23.16
CA GLY A 81 -7.52 -7.44 -23.86
C GLY A 81 -8.56 -6.44 -23.33
N HIS A 82 -9.46 -6.00 -24.21
CA HIS A 82 -10.52 -5.04 -23.87
C HIS A 82 -11.65 -5.66 -23.04
N ASP A 83 -11.85 -6.98 -23.13
CA ASP A 83 -12.88 -7.70 -22.38
C ASP A 83 -12.47 -8.02 -20.92
N GLN A 84 -11.22 -7.71 -20.55
CA GLN A 84 -10.69 -7.96 -19.21
C GLN A 84 -11.07 -6.83 -18.26
N MET A 85 -11.56 -7.19 -17.06
CA MET A 85 -11.82 -6.23 -16.00
C MET A 85 -10.51 -5.66 -15.44
N ILE A 86 -10.55 -4.39 -15.02
CA ILE A 86 -9.44 -3.77 -14.29
C ILE A 86 -9.38 -4.39 -12.89
N PRO A 87 -8.22 -4.94 -12.46
CA PRO A 87 -8.11 -5.73 -11.24
C PRO A 87 -7.96 -4.85 -9.98
N VAL A 88 -8.70 -3.75 -9.89
CA VAL A 88 -8.70 -2.82 -8.75
C VAL A 88 -10.11 -2.37 -8.46
N ALA A 89 -10.58 -2.62 -7.24
CA ALA A 89 -11.88 -2.13 -6.76
C ALA A 89 -11.75 -0.74 -6.11
N PRO A 90 -12.86 0.01 -6.01
CA PRO A 90 -12.91 1.23 -5.20
C PRO A 90 -12.53 0.99 -3.73
N SER A 91 -12.87 -0.18 -3.19
CA SER A 91 -12.52 -0.58 -1.82
C SER A 91 -11.00 -0.71 -1.61
N ASP A 92 -10.23 -1.13 -2.62
CA ASP A 92 -8.77 -1.22 -2.55
C ASP A 92 -8.12 0.15 -2.44
N VAL A 93 -8.62 1.12 -3.22
CA VAL A 93 -8.19 2.52 -3.16
C VAL A 93 -8.54 3.12 -1.80
N ALA A 94 -9.78 2.92 -1.33
CA ALA A 94 -10.22 3.40 -0.01
C ALA A 94 -9.36 2.82 1.13
N PHE A 95 -9.11 1.51 1.10
CA PHE A 95 -8.26 0.84 2.08
C PHE A 95 -6.84 1.36 2.09
N SER A 96 -6.20 1.42 0.92
CA SER A 96 -4.81 1.88 0.83
C SER A 96 -4.64 3.34 1.26
N MET A 97 -5.59 4.21 0.90
CA MET A 97 -5.60 5.61 1.35
C MET A 97 -5.80 5.72 2.87
N HIS A 98 -6.74 4.97 3.43
CA HIS A 98 -6.98 4.93 4.87
C HIS A 98 -5.75 4.43 5.64
N ALA A 99 -5.13 3.34 5.18
CA ALA A 99 -3.95 2.76 5.80
C ALA A 99 -2.74 3.72 5.76
N VAL A 100 -2.50 4.40 4.64
CA VAL A 100 -1.46 5.45 4.56
C VAL A 100 -1.77 6.58 5.55
N THR A 101 -3.01 7.05 5.60
CA THR A 101 -3.43 8.15 6.48
C THR A 101 -3.18 7.81 7.95
N LEU A 102 -3.63 6.64 8.41
CA LEU A 102 -3.40 6.22 9.80
C LEU A 102 -1.93 5.93 10.11
N THR A 103 -1.16 5.45 9.13
CA THR A 103 0.29 5.25 9.30
C THR A 103 1.02 6.59 9.43
N VAL A 104 0.67 7.58 8.60
CA VAL A 104 1.21 8.96 8.70
C VAL A 104 0.78 9.60 10.02
N PHE A 105 -0.45 9.41 10.45
CA PHE A 105 -0.91 9.88 11.75
C PHE A 105 -0.11 9.26 12.91
N THR A 106 0.17 7.97 12.83
CA THR A 106 1.01 7.28 13.82
C THR A 106 2.46 7.78 13.77
N LEU A 107 3.00 8.07 12.58
CA LEU A 107 4.31 8.68 12.43
C LEU A 107 4.36 10.07 13.06
N PHE A 108 3.31 10.87 12.89
CA PHE A 108 3.17 12.16 13.57
C PHE A 108 3.14 12.00 15.09
N GLN A 109 2.45 10.99 15.63
CA GLN A 109 2.50 10.67 17.05
C GLN A 109 3.93 10.35 17.53
N VAL A 110 4.73 9.64 16.72
CA VAL A 110 6.14 9.33 17.05
C VAL A 110 7.02 10.59 17.10
N LEU A 111 6.67 11.64 16.35
CA LEU A 111 7.41 12.92 16.38
C LEU A 111 7.09 13.77 17.62
N ILE A 112 5.90 13.63 18.19
CA ILE A 112 5.41 14.49 19.29
C ILE A 112 5.53 13.81 20.65
N TYR A 113 5.22 12.51 20.73
CA TYR A 113 5.16 11.78 22.00
C TYR A 113 6.52 11.22 22.40
N ASP A 114 6.64 10.89 23.68
CA ASP A 114 7.87 10.30 24.20
C ASP A 114 8.15 8.94 23.53
N ARG A 115 9.32 8.84 22.94
CA ARG A 115 9.85 7.66 22.23
C ARG A 115 10.95 6.95 23.00
N GLY A 116 11.35 7.48 24.15
CA GLY A 116 12.50 7.01 24.91
C GLY A 116 13.75 6.92 24.03
N HIS A 117 14.40 5.75 24.06
CA HIS A 117 15.63 5.47 23.30
C HIS A 117 15.39 4.68 22.00
N GLN A 118 14.14 4.42 21.62
CA GLN A 118 13.82 3.64 20.42
C GLN A 118 14.17 4.42 19.16
N LYS A 119 14.78 3.73 18.19
CA LYS A 119 15.18 4.26 16.89
C LYS A 119 14.84 3.26 15.81
N VAL A 120 14.67 3.75 14.58
CA VAL A 120 14.58 2.87 13.40
C VAL A 120 15.93 2.18 13.21
N SER A 121 15.92 0.86 12.98
CA SER A 121 17.14 0.11 12.75
C SER A 121 17.83 0.55 11.45
N LYS A 122 19.17 0.47 11.45
CA LYS A 122 19.97 0.79 10.25
C LYS A 122 19.61 -0.14 9.09
N THR A 123 19.28 -1.40 9.38
CA THR A 123 18.81 -2.38 8.40
C THR A 123 17.50 -1.94 7.75
N CYS A 124 16.50 -1.54 8.54
CA CYS A 124 15.24 -1.03 8.02
C CYS A 124 15.44 0.22 7.16
N ILE A 125 16.27 1.17 7.61
CA ILE A 125 16.59 2.38 6.83
C ILE A 125 17.23 1.97 5.50
N SER A 126 18.24 1.09 5.52
CA SER A 126 18.93 0.63 4.31
C SER A 126 17.97 -0.02 3.31
N ILE A 127 17.11 -0.93 3.77
CA ILE A 127 16.12 -1.61 2.92
C ILE A 127 15.16 -0.59 2.30
N THR A 128 14.57 0.28 3.13
CA THR A 128 13.61 1.29 2.66
C THR A 128 14.26 2.27 1.70
N SER A 129 15.49 2.73 1.96
CA SER A 129 16.25 3.60 1.06
C SER A 129 16.51 2.94 -0.29
N VAL A 130 16.97 1.69 -0.32
CA VAL A 130 17.20 0.96 -1.58
C VAL A 130 15.91 0.83 -2.40
N ILE A 131 14.79 0.54 -1.75
CA ILE A 131 13.49 0.40 -2.41
C ILE A 131 13.03 1.72 -3.04
N TRP A 132 13.09 2.82 -2.30
CA TRP A 132 12.68 4.13 -2.82
C TRP A 132 13.63 4.66 -3.89
N LEU A 133 14.93 4.40 -3.78
CA LEU A 133 15.89 4.71 -4.84
C LEU A 133 15.60 3.90 -6.12
N SER A 134 15.30 2.61 -5.98
CA SER A 134 14.93 1.76 -7.11
C SER A 134 13.63 2.22 -7.78
N ALA A 135 12.65 2.63 -6.96
CA ALA A 135 11.40 3.22 -7.45
C ALA A 135 11.65 4.52 -8.23
N LEU A 136 12.52 5.39 -7.73
CA LEU A 136 12.91 6.64 -8.42
C LEU A 136 13.55 6.36 -9.78
N VAL A 137 14.47 5.39 -9.85
CA VAL A 137 15.08 4.96 -11.13
C VAL A 137 14.00 4.46 -12.10
N CYS A 138 13.05 3.65 -11.62
CA CYS A 138 11.95 3.16 -12.46
C CYS A 138 11.06 4.30 -12.99
N VAL A 139 10.80 5.34 -12.18
CA VAL A 139 10.07 6.54 -12.63
C VAL A 139 10.82 7.24 -13.77
N ILE A 140 12.13 7.46 -13.61
CA ILE A 140 12.97 8.10 -14.63
C ILE A 140 12.98 7.30 -15.94
N VAL A 141 13.04 5.97 -15.86
CA VAL A 141 13.00 5.08 -17.03
C VAL A 141 11.64 5.05 -17.71
N ALA A 142 10.55 5.06 -16.93
CA ALA A 142 9.19 4.98 -17.45
C ALA A 142 8.73 6.29 -18.12
N TRP A 143 9.26 7.42 -17.67
CA TRP A 143 8.87 8.75 -18.13
C TRP A 143 9.01 8.96 -19.65
N PRO A 144 10.19 8.78 -20.28
CA PRO A 144 10.35 9.00 -21.72
C PRO A 144 9.61 7.95 -22.56
N LYS A 145 9.42 6.74 -22.05
CA LYS A 145 8.76 5.64 -22.78
C LYS A 145 7.24 5.62 -22.58
N HIS A 146 6.68 6.55 -21.79
CA HIS A 146 5.28 6.57 -21.36
C HIS A 146 4.77 5.20 -20.87
N SER A 147 5.64 4.40 -20.24
CA SER A 147 5.35 3.01 -19.85
C SER A 147 4.70 2.97 -18.46
N TRP A 148 3.57 3.66 -18.32
CA TRP A 148 2.89 3.89 -17.05
C TRP A 148 2.36 2.62 -16.40
N LEU A 149 1.82 1.67 -17.18
CA LEU A 149 1.36 0.39 -16.66
C LEU A 149 2.50 -0.42 -16.04
N TRP A 150 3.67 -0.41 -16.69
CA TRP A 150 4.86 -1.06 -16.14
C TRP A 150 5.29 -0.39 -14.84
N LEU A 151 5.29 0.95 -14.80
CA LEU A 151 5.65 1.70 -13.60
C LEU A 151 4.74 1.37 -12.40
N VAL A 152 3.41 1.40 -12.57
CA VAL A 152 2.50 1.04 -11.46
C VAL A 152 2.64 -0.43 -11.06
N SER A 153 2.95 -1.31 -12.01
CA SER A 153 3.21 -2.73 -11.71
C SER A 153 4.45 -2.90 -10.83
N VAL A 154 5.49 -2.07 -11.01
CA VAL A 154 6.66 -2.04 -10.11
C VAL A 154 6.25 -1.68 -8.69
N PHE A 155 5.36 -0.70 -8.49
CA PHE A 155 4.87 -0.36 -7.16
C PHE A 155 4.06 -1.49 -6.50
N ASN A 156 3.28 -2.25 -7.28
CA ASN A 156 2.64 -3.47 -6.78
C ASN A 156 3.67 -4.52 -6.33
N THR A 157 4.72 -4.74 -7.13
CA THR A 157 5.82 -5.65 -6.75
C THR A 157 6.52 -5.20 -5.47
N ILE A 158 6.76 -3.89 -5.30
CA ILE A 158 7.34 -3.35 -4.06
C ILE A 158 6.46 -3.72 -2.87
N GLN A 159 5.15 -3.49 -2.92
CA GLN A 159 4.25 -3.87 -1.84
C GLN A 159 4.33 -5.37 -1.49
N VAL A 160 4.37 -6.25 -2.50
CA VAL A 160 4.49 -7.70 -2.28
C VAL A 160 5.81 -8.03 -1.58
N VAL A 161 6.93 -7.48 -2.06
CA VAL A 161 8.25 -7.66 -1.43
C VAL A 161 8.26 -7.14 0.01
N MET A 162 7.70 -5.97 0.26
CA MET A 162 7.60 -5.40 1.61
C MET A 162 6.76 -6.28 2.55
N THR A 163 5.72 -6.91 2.01
CA THR A 163 4.89 -7.85 2.77
C THR A 163 5.72 -9.08 3.14
N ALA A 164 6.48 -9.65 2.21
CA ALA A 164 7.37 -10.79 2.48
C ALA A 164 8.44 -10.46 3.54
N ILE A 165 9.12 -9.31 3.42
CA ILE A 165 10.13 -8.85 4.38
C ILE A 165 9.53 -8.72 5.78
N LYS A 166 8.32 -8.15 5.89
CA LYS A 166 7.62 -7.94 7.16
C LYS A 166 7.27 -9.25 7.88
N TYR A 167 6.97 -10.32 7.15
CA TYR A 167 6.61 -11.61 7.73
C TYR A 167 7.78 -12.60 7.84
N THR A 168 8.95 -12.22 7.35
CA THR A 168 10.18 -13.01 7.56
C THR A 168 10.67 -12.76 8.98
N PRO A 169 10.89 -13.81 9.80
CA PRO A 169 11.42 -13.62 11.14
C PRO A 169 12.79 -12.95 11.05
N GLN A 170 12.92 -11.81 11.73
CA GLN A 170 14.19 -11.11 11.90
C GLN A 170 14.98 -11.92 12.95
N VAL A 171 15.85 -12.82 12.47
CA VAL A 171 16.83 -13.54 13.31
C VAL A 171 17.85 -12.58 13.91
#